data_AF-A0A3M6QUY8-F1
#
_entry.id   AF-A0A3M6QUY8-F1
#
_cell.length_a   1.000
_cell.length_b   1.000
_cell.length_c   1.000
_cell.angle_alpha   90.00
_cell.angle_beta   90.00
_cell.angle_gamma   90.00
#
_symmetry.space_group_name_H-M   'P 1'
#
loop_
_entity.id
_entity.type
_entity.pdbx_description
1 polymer ?
#
loop_
_entity_poly.entity_id
_entity_poly.type
_entity_poly.pdbx_seq_one_letter_code
_entity_poly.pdbx_strand_id
1 'polypeptide(L)'
;MNLQHWISQARDHWKEFQPTRYKQLQESGRLGQALKDAAEQTHREMTQLEEAGFANHEAWEMVRELYLFPPEERKQPDAMMPTTASQLSAMLRSLREAE
;
A
#
# COMPACT_ATOMS: atom_id res chain seq x y z
N MET A 1 -22.90 -2.72 -2.09
CA MET A 1 -21.70 -1.96 -2.53
C MET A 1 -21.78 -1.60 -4.00
N ASN A 2 -21.16 -0.47 -4.40
CA ASN A 2 -21.02 -0.10 -5.82
C ASN A 2 -19.53 0.08 -6.16
N LEU A 3 -18.84 -1.03 -6.52
CA LEU A 3 -17.39 -1.05 -6.77
C LEU A 3 -16.97 -0.06 -7.87
N GLN A 4 -17.83 0.18 -8.86
CA GLN A 4 -17.56 1.14 -9.93
C GLN A 4 -17.40 2.57 -9.41
N HIS A 5 -18.17 2.93 -8.38
CA HIS A 5 -18.08 4.23 -7.74
C HIS A 5 -16.73 4.40 -7.02
N TRP A 6 -16.28 3.36 -6.31
CA TRP A 6 -14.98 3.34 -5.63
C TRP A 6 -13.80 3.37 -6.60
N ILE A 7 -13.88 2.63 -7.71
CA ILE A 7 -12.87 2.66 -8.78
C ILE A 7 -12.72 4.07 -9.34
N SER A 8 -13.84 4.78 -9.56
CA SER A 8 -13.80 6.14 -10.09
C SER A 8 -13.19 7.13 -9.09
N GLN A 9 -13.52 7.01 -7.80
CA GLN A 9 -12.95 7.85 -6.75
C GLN A 9 -11.44 7.59 -6.55
N ALA A 10 -11.04 6.33 -6.48
CA ALA A 10 -9.63 5.96 -6.39
C ALA A 10 -8.84 6.45 -7.61
N ARG A 11 -9.43 6.42 -8.81
CA ARG A 11 -8.77 6.93 -10.02
C ARG A 11 -8.44 8.42 -9.90
N ASP A 12 -9.39 9.21 -9.43
CA ASP A 12 -9.23 10.65 -9.28
C ASP A 12 -8.18 10.96 -8.19
N HIS A 13 -8.31 10.29 -7.04
CA HIS A 13 -7.37 10.42 -5.94
C HIS A 13 -5.94 10.01 -6.31
N TRP A 14 -5.76 8.88 -6.98
CA TRP A 14 -4.43 8.42 -7.39
C TRP A 14 -3.81 9.36 -8.42
N LYS A 15 -4.62 10.00 -9.27
CA LYS A 15 -4.12 10.98 -10.24
C LYS A 15 -3.60 12.25 -9.54
N GLU A 16 -4.24 12.67 -8.45
CA GLU A 16 -3.86 13.87 -7.69
C GLU A 16 -2.73 13.61 -6.69
N PHE A 17 -2.83 12.54 -5.91
CA PHE A 17 -1.94 12.24 -4.79
C PHE A 17 -0.85 11.22 -5.11
N GLN A 18 -1.01 10.43 -6.19
CA GLN A 18 -0.02 9.44 -6.63
C GLN A 18 0.28 9.51 -8.15
N PRO A 19 0.63 10.70 -8.68
CA PRO A 19 0.76 10.91 -10.12
C PRO A 19 1.85 10.04 -10.76
N THR A 20 2.88 9.65 -10.00
CA THR A 20 3.97 8.80 -10.50
C THR A 20 3.46 7.38 -10.67
N ARG A 21 2.84 6.82 -9.62
CA ARG A 21 2.23 5.50 -9.67
C ARG A 21 1.12 5.42 -10.72
N TYR A 22 0.28 6.46 -10.81
CA TYR A 22 -0.78 6.54 -11.81
C TYR A 22 -0.22 6.45 -13.24
N LYS A 23 0.84 7.22 -13.54
CA LYS A 23 1.51 7.16 -14.86
C LYS A 23 2.10 5.79 -15.13
N GLN A 24 2.84 5.20 -14.20
CA GLN A 24 3.44 3.87 -14.38
C GLN A 24 2.38 2.79 -14.65
N LEU A 25 1.26 2.83 -13.93
CA LEU A 25 0.15 1.90 -14.12
C LEU A 25 -0.57 2.14 -15.45
N GLN A 26 -0.68 3.40 -15.88
CA GLN A 26 -1.28 3.77 -17.16
C GLN A 26 -0.39 3.31 -18.34
N GLU A 27 0.92 3.56 -18.26
CA GLU A 27 1.91 3.15 -19.27
C GLU A 27 2.01 1.63 -19.39
N SER A 28 1.86 0.91 -18.29
CA SER A 28 1.81 -0.56 -18.29
C SER A 28 0.45 -1.15 -18.66
N GLY A 29 -0.58 -0.31 -18.88
CA GLY A 29 -1.94 -0.76 -19.19
C GLY A 29 -2.65 -1.47 -18.02
N ARG A 30 -2.07 -1.44 -16.82
CA ARG A 30 -2.57 -2.13 -15.62
C ARG A 30 -3.44 -1.25 -14.72
N LEU A 31 -3.57 0.04 -15.03
CA LEU A 31 -4.32 1.00 -14.22
C LEU A 31 -5.75 0.54 -13.90
N GLY A 32 -6.51 0.10 -14.90
CA GLY A 32 -7.89 -0.35 -14.69
C GLY A 32 -7.97 -1.58 -13.77
N GLN A 33 -7.05 -2.53 -13.94
CA GLN A 33 -6.97 -3.71 -13.08
C GLN A 33 -6.55 -3.35 -11.66
N ALA A 34 -5.58 -2.45 -11.48
CA ALA A 34 -5.09 -2.02 -10.17
C ALA A 34 -6.18 -1.27 -9.37
N LEU A 35 -6.97 -0.43 -10.02
CA LEU A 35 -8.10 0.26 -9.39
C LEU A 35 -9.22 -0.73 -9.01
N LYS A 36 -9.50 -1.70 -9.89
CA LYS A 36 -10.47 -2.76 -9.60
C LYS A 36 -10.02 -3.61 -8.41
N ASP A 37 -8.75 -4.00 -8.40
CA ASP A 37 -8.12 -4.79 -7.33
C ASP A 37 -8.18 -4.04 -6.00
N ALA A 38 -7.86 -2.75 -5.98
CA ALA A 38 -7.99 -1.91 -4.78
C ALA A 38 -9.43 -1.88 -4.23
N ALA A 39 -10.43 -1.74 -5.11
CA ALA A 39 -11.84 -1.74 -4.71
C ALA A 39 -12.31 -3.12 -4.21
N GLU A 40 -11.88 -4.20 -4.87
CA GLU A 40 -12.17 -5.58 -4.44
C GLU A 40 -11.49 -5.92 -3.11
N GLN A 41 -10.25 -5.47 -2.91
CA GLN A 41 -9.51 -5.68 -1.67
C GLN A 41 -10.16 -4.93 -0.51
N THR A 42 -10.58 -3.69 -0.73
CA THR A 42 -11.35 -2.90 0.25
C THR A 42 -12.63 -3.64 0.65
N HIS A 43 -13.37 -4.17 -0.33
CA HIS A 43 -14.56 -4.96 -0.04
C HIS A 43 -14.25 -6.21 0.78
N ARG A 44 -13.19 -6.96 0.43
CA ARG A 44 -12.79 -8.17 1.16
C ARG A 44 -12.39 -7.88 2.59
N GLU A 45 -11.62 -6.83 2.83
CA GLU A 45 -11.24 -6.43 4.18
C GLU A 45 -12.43 -5.91 4.98
N MET A 46 -13.33 -5.15 4.35
CA MET A 46 -14.58 -4.76 4.97
C MET A 46 -15.39 -5.97 5.41
N THR A 47 -15.57 -6.97 4.54
CA THR A 47 -16.32 -8.18 4.89
C THR A 47 -15.67 -8.88 6.09
N GLN A 48 -14.34 -8.99 6.12
CA GLN A 48 -13.63 -9.57 7.27
C GLN A 48 -13.85 -8.79 8.57
N LEU A 49 -13.89 -7.45 8.49
CA LEU A 49 -14.17 -6.59 9.65
C LEU A 49 -15.64 -6.70 10.09
N GLU A 50 -16.57 -6.79 9.14
CA GLU A 50 -17.98 -7.05 9.44
C GLU A 50 -18.16 -8.42 10.11
N GLU A 51 -17.46 -9.45 9.65
CA GLU A 51 -17.43 -10.77 10.29
C GLU A 51 -16.79 -10.75 11.68
N ALA A 52 -15.83 -9.86 11.91
CA ALA A 52 -15.24 -9.60 13.23
C ALA A 52 -16.17 -8.78 14.16
N GLY A 53 -17.30 -8.29 13.66
CA GLY A 53 -18.32 -7.57 14.43
C GLY A 53 -18.30 -6.05 14.30
N PHE A 54 -17.47 -5.49 13.42
CA PHE A 54 -17.46 -4.04 13.14
C PHE A 54 -18.64 -3.65 12.26
N ALA A 55 -19.17 -2.44 12.44
CA ALA A 55 -20.20 -1.95 11.53
C ALA A 55 -19.61 -1.63 10.14
N ASN A 56 -20.42 -1.76 9.09
CA ASN A 56 -20.02 -1.50 7.70
C ASN A 56 -19.32 -0.14 7.51
N HIS A 57 -19.80 0.90 8.19
CA HIS A 57 -19.22 2.23 8.12
C HIS A 57 -17.84 2.30 8.79
N GLU A 58 -17.67 1.73 9.99
CA GLU A 58 -16.38 1.66 10.68
C GLU A 58 -15.36 0.87 9.86
N ALA A 59 -15.78 -0.29 9.34
CA ALA A 59 -14.97 -1.10 8.45
C ALA A 59 -14.49 -0.30 7.23
N TRP A 60 -15.41 0.42 6.58
CA TRP A 60 -15.09 1.30 5.46
C TRP A 60 -14.09 2.40 5.84
N GLU A 61 -14.26 3.07 6.97
CA GLU A 61 -13.33 4.11 7.41
C GLU A 61 -11.93 3.56 7.66
N MET A 62 -11.82 2.35 8.23
CA MET A 62 -10.54 1.71 8.50
C MET A 62 -9.78 1.31 7.23
N VAL A 63 -10.47 0.85 6.18
CA VAL A 63 -9.81 0.28 5.00
C VAL A 63 -9.74 1.21 3.79
N ARG A 64 -10.59 2.25 3.72
CA ARG A 64 -10.64 3.15 2.55
C ARG A 64 -9.30 3.85 2.32
N GLU A 65 -8.59 4.22 3.38
CA GLU A 65 -7.29 4.92 3.32
C GLU A 65 -6.12 3.97 3.02
N LEU A 66 -6.32 2.66 3.12
CA LEU A 66 -5.28 1.66 2.82
C LEU A 66 -5.17 1.39 1.32
N TYR A 67 -6.31 1.32 0.63
CA TYR A 67 -6.37 0.89 -0.77
C TYR A 67 -6.93 1.94 -1.73
N LEU A 68 -8.04 2.60 -1.39
CA LEU A 68 -8.74 3.53 -2.31
C LEU A 68 -8.18 4.95 -2.25
N PHE A 69 -7.90 5.44 -1.04
CA PHE A 69 -7.36 6.77 -0.77
C PHE A 69 -6.01 6.67 -0.06
N PRO A 70 -5.02 5.98 -0.64
CA PRO A 70 -3.71 5.94 -0.04
C PRO A 70 -3.17 7.37 0.09
N PRO A 71 -2.37 7.66 1.13
CA PRO A 71 -1.79 8.98 1.33
C PRO A 71 -0.93 9.37 0.12
N GLU A 72 -0.63 10.67 0.01
CA GLU A 72 0.27 11.19 -1.01
C GLU A 72 1.53 10.33 -1.09
N GLU A 73 2.04 10.11 -2.31
CA GLU A 73 3.35 9.51 -2.51
C GLU A 73 4.36 10.35 -1.72
N ARG A 74 4.65 9.96 -0.47
CA ARG A 74 5.88 10.37 0.17
C ARG A 74 6.93 9.90 -0.81
N LYS A 75 7.62 10.86 -1.46
CA LYS A 75 8.94 10.62 -2.05
C LYS A 75 9.76 10.00 -0.93
N GLN A 76 9.66 8.68 -0.74
CA GLN A 76 10.67 7.94 -0.05
C GLN A 76 11.84 8.05 -1.02
N PRO A 77 12.88 8.85 -0.70
CA PRO A 77 14.10 8.70 -1.47
C PRO A 77 14.46 7.24 -1.30
N ASP A 78 14.48 6.51 -2.41
CA ASP A 78 15.16 5.22 -2.59
C ASP A 78 15.77 4.70 -1.29
N ALA A 79 14.92 4.16 -0.39
CA ALA A 79 15.42 3.51 0.81
C ALA A 79 15.69 2.07 0.43
N MET A 80 16.38 1.88 -0.70
CA MET A 80 17.33 0.81 -0.82
C MET A 80 18.32 1.06 0.30
N MET A 81 18.09 0.48 1.48
CA MET A 81 19.12 0.39 2.49
C MET A 81 20.23 -0.46 1.87
N PRO A 82 21.35 0.10 1.40
CA PRO A 82 22.42 -0.73 0.91
C PRO A 82 23.25 -1.07 2.14
N THR A 83 23.18 -2.32 2.58
CA THR A 83 24.09 -2.91 3.57
C THR A 83 23.89 -2.37 4.99
N THR A 84 23.90 -3.23 6.01
CA THR A 84 25.19 -3.66 6.53
C THR A 84 25.21 -5.11 7.03
N ALA A 85 25.13 -6.07 6.09
CA ALA A 85 25.72 -7.40 6.33
C ALA A 85 27.21 -7.29 6.74
N SER A 86 27.91 -6.24 6.28
CA SER A 86 29.28 -5.90 6.72
C SER A 86 29.41 -5.46 8.19
N GLN A 87 28.37 -4.87 8.79
CA GLN A 87 28.42 -4.39 10.18
C GLN A 87 28.09 -5.52 11.16
N LEU A 88 27.21 -6.45 10.76
CA LEU A 88 27.02 -7.74 11.46
C LEU A 88 28.30 -8.59 11.43
N SER A 89 29.00 -8.62 10.29
CA SER A 89 30.26 -9.36 10.15
C SER A 89 31.40 -8.77 10.99
N ALA A 90 31.45 -7.45 11.12
CA ALA A 90 32.41 -6.77 12.00
C ALA A 90 32.12 -7.02 13.48
N MET A 91 30.85 -7.00 13.90
CA MET A 91 30.45 -7.29 15.29
C MET A 91 30.71 -8.76 15.68
N LEU A 92 30.44 -9.71 14.78
CA LEU A 92 30.68 -11.13 15.04
C LEU A 92 32.18 -11.49 15.12
N ARG A 93 33.04 -10.73 14.42
CA ARG A 93 34.49 -10.90 14.51
C ARG A 93 35.02 -10.41 15.86
N SER A 94 34.59 -9.24 16.33
CA SER A 94 35.00 -8.70 17.63
C SER A 94 34.54 -9.52 18.83
N LEU A 95 33.46 -10.31 18.71
CA LEU A 95 33.00 -11.20 19.78
C LEU A 95 33.85 -12.49 19.91
N ARG A 96 34.58 -12.88 18.85
CA ARG A 96 35.38 -14.11 18.81
C ARG A 96 36.82 -13.91 19.29
N GLU A 97 37.30 -12.67 19.34
CA GLU A 97 38.68 -12.33 19.76
C GLU A 97 38.81 -12.05 21.27
N ALA A 98 37.73 -12.27 22.04
CA ALA A 98 37.66 -12.03 23.49
C ALA A 98 37.63 -13.33 24.34
N GLU A 99 38.08 -14.47 23.79
CA GLU A 99 38.37 -15.71 24.53
C GLU A 99 39.87 -15.93 24.75
#